data_AF-A0A7J7S357-F1
#
_entry.id   AF-A0A7J7S357-F1
#
_cell.length_a   1.000
_cell.length_b   1.000
_cell.length_c   1.000
_cell.angle_alpha   90.00
_cell.angle_beta   90.00
_cell.angle_gamma   90.00
#
_symmetry.space_group_name_H-M   'P 1'
#
loop_
_entity.id
_entity.type
_entity.pdbx_description
1 polymer ?
#
loop_
_entity_poly.entity_id
_entity_poly.type
_entity_poly.pdbx_seq_one_letter_code
_entity_poly.pdbx_strand_id
1 'polypeptide(L)'
;MAPLHPFLLQSILRVRDFLDQLVDVDGEEEAGGPARALVPPSVTVREGYLLKRKEEPASLATRFAFKKRYFWLSGETLSYAKSPDWQMRSSIPVSHIRAVERVDEGAFQLPHVMQVVTQDGSGTLHTTYLQCKNVNDLNQWLSALRKASAPNPDKLATCHPGAFRGARWTCCLQAELSAAGCSHTHSAVTLGDWSDPLDPDAETQMVYRQLLLGRDQLRMKFLEDFNMDSSPEADMEDSGAMEGACPDALAGQREAASRLLEVLEDLNRAHEEFQQQEQRKAVSGPRGP
;
A
#
# COMPACT_ATOMS: atom_id res chain seq x y z
N MET A 1 -25.93 32.23 -24.04
CA MET A 1 -25.12 31.20 -23.33
C MET A 1 -25.88 30.81 -22.09
N ALA A 2 -26.23 29.53 -21.92
CA ALA A 2 -26.93 29.08 -20.72
C ALA A 2 -25.99 29.22 -19.50
N PRO A 3 -26.50 29.62 -18.32
CA PRO A 3 -25.67 29.75 -17.13
C PRO A 3 -25.09 28.38 -16.75
N LEU A 4 -23.78 28.30 -16.49
CA LEU A 4 -23.08 27.05 -16.15
C LEU A 4 -23.46 26.49 -14.77
N HIS A 5 -24.13 27.29 -13.97
CA HIS A 5 -24.49 27.00 -12.58
C HIS A 5 -25.31 25.70 -12.39
N PRO A 6 -26.34 25.39 -13.20
CA PRO A 6 -27.11 24.15 -13.05
C PRO A 6 -26.28 22.91 -13.38
N PHE A 7 -25.38 22.99 -14.35
CA PHE A 7 -24.48 21.89 -14.71
C PHE A 7 -23.45 21.61 -13.61
N LEU A 8 -22.90 22.66 -13.00
CA LEU A 8 -21.98 22.54 -11.87
C LEU A 8 -22.66 21.91 -10.65
N LEU A 9 -23.88 22.34 -10.31
CA LEU A 9 -24.64 21.73 -9.20
C LEU A 9 -24.92 20.25 -9.43
N GLN A 10 -25.33 19.87 -10.65
CA GLN A 10 -25.56 18.47 -10.98
C GLN A 10 -24.28 17.64 -10.90
N SER A 11 -23.15 18.21 -11.30
CA SER A 11 -21.84 17.54 -11.22
C SER A 11 -21.38 17.35 -9.78
N ILE A 12 -21.58 18.37 -8.92
CA ILE A 12 -21.26 18.30 -7.49
C ILE A 12 -22.09 17.22 -6.80
N LEU A 13 -23.38 17.12 -7.10
CA LEU A 13 -24.25 16.09 -6.53
C LEU A 13 -23.80 14.68 -6.95
N ARG A 14 -23.47 14.47 -8.23
CA ARG A 14 -22.97 13.18 -8.71
C ARG A 14 -21.65 12.77 -8.05
N VAL A 15 -20.74 13.72 -7.85
CA VAL A 15 -19.47 13.46 -7.16
C VAL A 15 -19.70 13.16 -5.69
N ARG A 16 -20.59 13.90 -5.02
CA ARG A 16 -20.95 13.63 -3.62
C ARG A 16 -21.57 12.25 -3.47
N ASP A 17 -22.57 11.91 -4.29
CA ASP A 17 -23.25 10.62 -4.22
C ASP A 17 -22.28 9.45 -4.52
N PHE A 18 -21.33 9.64 -5.43
CA PHE A 18 -20.25 8.67 -5.67
C PHE A 18 -19.31 8.51 -4.47
N LEU A 19 -18.95 9.60 -3.79
CA LEU A 19 -18.13 9.55 -2.58
C LEU A 19 -18.88 8.90 -1.41
N ASP A 20 -20.18 9.19 -1.26
CA ASP A 20 -21.02 8.57 -0.24
C ASP A 20 -21.13 7.05 -0.50
N GLN A 21 -21.29 6.61 -1.76
CA GLN A 21 -21.27 5.19 -2.14
C GLN A 21 -19.94 4.49 -1.87
N LEU A 22 -18.81 5.21 -1.96
CA LEU A 22 -17.49 4.67 -1.62
C LEU A 22 -17.28 4.52 -0.10
N VAL A 23 -17.95 5.35 0.70
CA VAL A 23 -17.89 5.30 2.16
C VAL A 23 -18.85 4.25 2.73
N ASP A 24 -19.97 3.99 2.05
CA ASP A 24 -21.02 3.03 2.43
C ASP A 24 -20.77 1.60 1.91
N VAL A 25 -19.55 1.31 1.45
CA VAL A 25 -19.10 -0.08 1.26
C VAL A 25 -18.90 -0.64 2.67
N ASP A 26 -20.00 -1.16 3.25
CA ASP A 26 -19.93 -2.00 4.43
C ASP A 26 -18.89 -3.08 4.16
N GLY A 27 -17.82 -3.06 4.96
CA GLY A 27 -16.86 -4.15 5.02
C GLY A 27 -17.58 -5.34 5.62
N GLU A 28 -18.34 -6.07 4.80
CA GLU A 28 -18.63 -7.47 5.10
C GLU A 28 -17.30 -8.12 5.41
N GLU A 29 -17.16 -8.53 6.66
CA GLU A 29 -15.96 -9.12 7.24
C GLU A 29 -15.36 -10.10 6.23
N GLU A 30 -14.26 -9.70 5.58
CA GLU A 30 -13.37 -10.68 4.98
C GLU A 30 -12.97 -11.60 6.12
N ALA A 31 -13.51 -12.82 6.07
CA ALA A 31 -13.20 -13.90 6.99
C ALA A 31 -11.69 -13.91 7.23
N GLY A 32 -11.29 -13.70 8.49
CA GLY A 32 -9.93 -13.47 8.94
C GLY A 32 -8.92 -14.53 8.50
N GLY A 33 -8.45 -14.41 7.26
CA GLY A 33 -7.17 -14.94 6.82
C GLY A 33 -6.09 -13.92 7.17
N PRO A 34 -4.89 -14.33 7.62
CA PRO A 34 -3.80 -13.39 7.77
C PRO A 34 -3.63 -12.69 6.43
N ALA A 35 -3.65 -11.35 6.42
CA ALA A 35 -3.33 -10.54 5.26
C ALA A 35 -2.05 -11.10 4.65
N ARG A 36 -2.19 -11.94 3.61
CA ARG A 36 -1.04 -12.59 2.98
C ARG A 36 -0.29 -11.46 2.34
N ALA A 37 0.85 -11.11 2.95
CA ALA A 37 1.71 -10.04 2.52
C ALA A 37 1.83 -10.08 0.99
N LEU A 38 1.52 -8.96 0.35
CA LEU A 38 1.52 -8.79 -1.12
C LEU A 38 2.90 -9.10 -1.75
N VAL A 39 3.91 -9.27 -0.90
CA VAL A 39 5.30 -9.49 -1.22
C VAL A 39 5.83 -10.50 -0.18
N PRO A 40 6.61 -11.53 -0.56
CA PRO A 40 7.25 -12.41 0.42
C PRO A 40 8.02 -11.57 1.46
N PRO A 41 7.99 -11.91 2.75
CA PRO A 41 8.57 -11.09 3.83
C PRO A 41 10.03 -10.66 3.59
N SER A 42 10.77 -11.48 2.85
CA SER A 42 12.18 -11.30 2.48
C SER A 42 12.43 -10.51 1.19
N VAL A 43 11.41 -10.24 0.38
CA VAL A 43 11.57 -9.47 -0.86
C VAL A 43 11.67 -7.98 -0.52
N THR A 44 12.70 -7.35 -1.09
CA THR A 44 12.90 -5.91 -1.01
C THR A 44 11.81 -5.21 -1.79
N VAL A 45 10.92 -4.51 -1.07
CA VAL A 45 9.86 -3.66 -1.63
C VAL A 45 10.43 -2.36 -2.20
N ARG A 46 11.47 -1.82 -1.55
CA ARG A 46 12.16 -0.62 -2.00
C ARG A 46 13.59 -0.59 -1.51
N GLU A 47 14.50 -0.10 -2.34
CA GLU A 47 15.88 0.16 -1.94
C GLU A 47 16.43 1.44 -2.55
N GLY A 48 17.47 1.99 -1.94
CA GLY A 48 18.15 3.18 -2.47
C GLY A 48 18.94 3.94 -1.44
N TYR A 49 19.67 4.96 -1.92
CA TYR A 49 20.44 5.85 -1.06
C TYR A 49 19.55 6.90 -0.41
N LEU A 50 19.66 7.01 0.92
CA LEU A 50 19.12 8.11 1.72
C LEU A 50 20.24 8.72 2.57
N LEU A 51 20.05 9.96 3.02
CA LEU A 51 20.92 10.52 4.05
C LEU A 51 20.25 10.32 5.41
N LYS A 52 20.87 9.57 6.33
CA LYS A 52 20.38 9.37 7.70
C LYS A 52 20.99 10.40 8.63
N ARG A 53 20.17 11.07 9.46
CA ARG A 53 20.67 11.91 10.54
C ARG A 53 21.44 11.06 11.56
N LYS A 54 22.65 11.49 11.93
CA LYS A 54 23.39 10.90 13.02
C LYS A 54 22.69 11.23 14.35
N GLU A 55 22.44 10.21 15.16
CA GLU A 55 22.13 10.40 16.57
C GLU A 55 23.39 10.91 17.26
N GLU A 56 23.38 12.19 17.66
CA GLU A 56 24.42 12.75 18.49
C GLU A 56 23.88 12.83 19.92
N PRO A 57 24.61 12.34 20.94
CA PRO A 57 24.34 12.73 22.30
C PRO A 57 24.52 14.25 22.42
N ALA A 58 23.74 14.86 23.31
CA ALA A 58 23.65 16.31 23.48
C ALA A 58 25.01 16.98 23.72
N SER A 59 25.74 17.35 22.67
CA SER A 59 26.92 18.20 22.80
C SER A 59 27.21 19.01 21.53
N LEU A 60 28.02 20.05 21.77
CA LEU A 60 28.24 21.24 20.99
C LEU A 60 28.98 20.97 19.67
N ALA A 61 28.34 21.36 18.55
CA ALA A 61 28.86 21.59 17.18
C ALA A 61 28.84 20.43 16.16
N THR A 62 27.87 20.47 15.23
CA THR A 62 28.00 20.92 13.83
C THR A 62 26.60 20.87 13.19
N ARG A 63 26.35 21.68 12.15
CA ARG A 63 25.08 21.68 11.41
C ARG A 63 24.71 20.25 11.04
N PHE A 64 23.47 19.86 11.39
CA PHE A 64 22.80 18.60 11.06
C PHE A 64 23.63 17.58 10.30
N ALA A 65 24.34 16.70 11.01
CA ALA A 65 25.19 15.69 10.38
C ALA A 65 24.34 14.56 9.79
N PHE A 66 24.07 14.65 8.49
CA PHE A 66 23.42 13.62 7.70
C PHE A 66 24.48 12.77 6.97
N LYS A 67 24.37 11.44 7.04
CA LYS A 67 25.32 10.51 6.41
C LYS A 67 24.60 9.67 5.35
N LYS A 68 25.20 9.58 4.15
CA LYS A 68 24.72 8.71 3.07
C LYS A 68 24.78 7.24 3.50
N ARG A 69 23.64 6.56 3.38
CA ARG A 69 23.47 5.14 3.66
C ARG A 69 22.59 4.55 2.57
N TYR A 70 22.82 3.27 2.28
CA TYR A 70 21.95 2.51 1.40
C TYR A 70 20.91 1.80 2.26
N PHE A 71 19.65 1.91 1.90
CA PHE A 71 18.51 1.35 2.61
C PHE A 71 17.84 0.25 1.79
N TRP A 72 17.33 -0.76 2.48
CA TRP A 72 16.46 -1.81 1.97
C TRP A 72 15.24 -1.88 2.86
N LEU A 73 14.07 -1.76 2.27
CA LEU A 73 12.79 -1.99 2.93
C LEU A 73 12.24 -3.32 2.42
N SER A 74 11.99 -4.25 3.34
CA SER A 74 11.16 -5.44 3.11
C SER A 74 9.86 -5.35 3.91
N GLY A 75 9.01 -6.37 3.84
CA GLY A 75 7.83 -6.45 4.70
C GLY A 75 8.16 -6.59 6.19
N GLU A 76 9.37 -7.02 6.53
CA GLU A 76 9.79 -7.29 7.91
C GLU A 76 10.75 -6.23 8.47
N THR A 77 11.63 -5.66 7.66
CA THR A 77 12.69 -4.77 8.16
C THR A 77 12.96 -3.58 7.24
N LEU A 78 13.30 -2.46 7.86
CA LEU A 78 14.01 -1.35 7.24
C LEU A 78 15.49 -1.46 7.63
N SER A 79 16.28 -2.03 6.73
CA SER A 79 17.71 -2.27 6.92
C SER A 79 18.57 -1.22 6.22
N TYR A 80 19.74 -0.90 6.76
CA TYR A 80 20.66 0.05 6.14
C TYR A 80 22.14 -0.23 6.43
N ALA A 81 22.99 0.20 5.49
CA ALA A 81 24.45 0.08 5.60
C ALA A 81 25.18 1.23 4.91
N LYS A 82 26.52 1.23 4.99
CA LYS A 82 27.36 2.26 4.36
C LYS A 82 27.24 2.23 2.83
N SER A 83 27.18 1.03 2.25
CA SER A 83 27.11 0.75 0.83
C SER A 83 26.38 -0.59 0.59
N PRO A 84 25.88 -0.87 -0.62
CA PRO A 84 25.07 -2.06 -0.88
C PRO A 84 25.79 -3.40 -0.67
N ASP A 85 27.10 -3.41 -0.91
CA ASP A 85 28.05 -4.51 -0.75
C ASP A 85 28.49 -4.75 0.71
N TRP A 86 28.06 -3.90 1.64
CA TRP A 86 28.53 -3.95 3.02
C TRP A 86 27.83 -5.06 3.83
N GLN A 87 28.62 -5.95 4.43
CA GLN A 87 28.12 -7.16 5.11
C GLN A 87 27.36 -6.86 6.41
N MET A 88 27.77 -5.84 7.16
CA MET A 88 27.15 -5.49 8.45
C MET A 88 26.03 -4.48 8.26
N ARG A 89 24.79 -4.92 8.43
CA ARG A 89 23.59 -4.07 8.29
C ARG A 89 23.03 -3.73 9.67
N SER A 90 22.65 -2.48 9.85
CA SER A 90 21.74 -2.11 10.94
C SER A 90 20.31 -2.36 10.45
N SER A 91 19.42 -2.76 11.35
CA SER A 91 18.04 -3.09 10.98
C SER A 91 17.06 -2.53 11.98
N ILE A 92 15.94 -2.01 11.47
CA ILE A 92 14.79 -1.54 12.23
C ILE A 92 13.63 -2.46 11.85
N PRO A 93 13.04 -3.23 12.79
CA PRO A 93 11.86 -4.03 12.51
C PRO A 93 10.71 -3.15 12.05
N VAL A 94 10.07 -3.53 10.94
CA VAL A 94 8.89 -2.82 10.42
C VAL A 94 7.78 -2.81 11.47
N SER A 95 7.61 -3.89 12.23
CA SER A 95 6.65 -4.03 13.33
C SER A 95 6.79 -2.97 14.44
N HIS A 96 7.97 -2.35 14.56
CA HIS A 96 8.23 -1.29 15.54
C HIS A 96 7.84 0.11 15.02
N ILE A 97 7.52 0.27 13.73
CA ILE A 97 7.20 1.56 13.13
C ILE A 97 5.80 2.02 13.57
N ARG A 98 5.73 3.16 14.27
CA ARG A 98 4.50 3.75 14.81
C ARG A 98 4.03 4.99 14.06
N ALA A 99 4.94 5.71 13.37
CA ALA A 99 4.58 6.81 12.47
C ALA A 99 5.64 7.00 11.38
N VAL A 100 5.21 7.46 10.20
CA VAL A 100 6.08 7.77 9.06
C VAL A 100 5.58 9.05 8.40
N GLU A 101 6.29 10.15 8.61
CA GLU A 101 5.79 11.48 8.25
C GLU A 101 6.81 12.38 7.57
N ARG A 102 6.31 13.38 6.85
CA ARG A 102 7.13 14.49 6.38
C ARG A 102 7.59 15.32 7.58
N VAL A 103 8.73 15.96 7.40
CA VAL A 103 9.34 16.85 8.38
C VAL A 103 9.37 18.26 7.80
N ASP A 104 9.10 19.25 8.63
CA ASP A 104 9.14 20.66 8.26
C ASP A 104 10.53 21.04 7.74
N GLU A 105 10.61 21.74 6.62
CA GLU A 105 11.88 22.17 6.03
C GLU A 105 12.70 23.02 7.01
N GLY A 106 12.04 23.80 7.87
CA GLY A 106 12.65 24.61 8.92
C GLY A 106 13.28 23.81 10.07
N ALA A 107 12.94 22.52 10.22
CA ALA A 107 13.51 21.67 11.26
C ALA A 107 15.02 21.47 11.06
N PHE A 108 15.42 21.24 9.81
CA PHE A 108 16.80 20.96 9.39
C PHE A 108 17.40 21.97 8.43
N GLN A 109 16.63 22.94 7.93
CA GLN A 109 17.02 23.75 6.77
C GLN A 109 17.44 22.87 5.58
N LEU A 110 16.80 21.71 5.47
CA LEU A 110 17.04 20.72 4.43
C LEU A 110 15.69 20.35 3.84
N PRO A 111 15.58 20.34 2.50
CA PRO A 111 14.35 19.94 1.86
C PRO A 111 14.24 18.40 1.89
N HIS A 112 13.01 17.93 1.74
CA HIS A 112 12.68 16.52 1.47
C HIS A 112 13.08 15.55 2.58
N VAL A 113 12.89 15.98 3.83
CA VAL A 113 13.15 15.15 5.01
C VAL A 113 11.86 14.45 5.42
N MET A 114 11.98 13.16 5.74
CA MET A 114 10.96 12.39 6.44
C MET A 114 11.49 11.92 7.80
N GLN A 115 10.56 11.53 8.65
CA GLN A 115 10.82 10.88 9.94
C GLN A 115 10.18 9.50 9.98
N VAL A 116 10.88 8.56 10.58
CA VAL A 116 10.38 7.23 10.94
C VAL A 116 10.43 7.14 12.45
N VAL A 117 9.26 7.12 13.08
CA VAL A 117 9.13 6.98 14.53
C VAL A 117 8.90 5.51 14.86
N THR A 118 9.80 4.95 15.63
CA THR A 118 9.76 3.55 16.07
C THR A 118 9.62 3.46 17.58
N GLN A 119 8.96 2.41 18.06
CA GLN A 119 8.90 2.09 19.47
C GLN A 119 9.61 0.77 19.71
N ASP A 120 10.58 0.77 20.63
CA ASP A 120 11.25 -0.46 21.02
C ASP A 120 10.41 -1.29 22.01
N GLY A 121 10.88 -2.49 22.37
CA GLY A 121 10.20 -3.37 23.32
C GLY A 121 10.08 -2.81 24.74
N SER A 122 10.79 -1.72 25.07
CA SER A 122 10.66 -1.01 26.35
C SER A 122 9.54 0.05 26.34
N GLY A 123 8.93 0.29 25.19
CA GLY A 123 7.94 1.34 24.98
C GLY A 123 8.55 2.71 24.65
N THR A 124 9.88 2.81 24.57
CA THR A 124 10.58 4.07 24.30
C THR A 124 10.46 4.42 22.82
N LEU A 125 10.05 5.66 22.53
CA LEU A 125 9.98 6.18 21.18
C LEU A 125 11.34 6.68 20.70
N HIS A 126 11.69 6.28 19.49
CA HIS A 126 12.89 6.70 18.78
C HIS A 126 12.51 7.28 17.42
N THR A 127 13.11 8.43 17.05
CA THR A 127 12.83 9.09 15.77
C THR A 127 14.07 9.10 14.90
N THR A 128 14.01 8.42 13.76
CA THR A 128 15.05 8.46 12.72
C THR A 128 14.65 9.45 11.62
N TYR A 129 15.52 10.43 11.34
CA TYR A 129 15.32 11.40 10.26
C TYR A 129 16.10 11.00 9.00
N LEU A 130 15.43 11.01 7.85
CA LEU A 130 15.95 10.57 6.56
C LEU A 130 15.69 11.64 5.50
N GLN A 131 16.75 12.08 4.80
CA GLN A 131 16.62 13.01 3.68
C GLN A 131 16.64 12.25 2.35
N CYS A 132 15.69 12.57 1.49
CA CYS A 132 15.54 12.02 0.15
C CYS A 132 16.12 12.96 -0.91
N LYS A 133 16.43 12.45 -2.11
CA LYS A 133 17.11 13.24 -3.15
C LYS A 133 16.22 14.31 -3.82
N ASN A 134 14.91 14.05 -3.88
CA ASN A 134 13.90 14.95 -4.47
C ASN A 134 12.51 14.61 -3.89
N VAL A 135 11.49 15.42 -4.23
CA VAL A 135 10.11 15.23 -3.75
C VAL A 135 9.49 13.90 -4.19
N ASN A 136 9.81 13.40 -5.39
CA ASN A 136 9.29 12.11 -5.85
C ASN A 136 9.86 10.96 -5.02
N ASP A 137 11.17 10.99 -4.77
CA ASP A 137 11.84 10.00 -3.93
C ASP A 137 11.29 10.01 -2.50
N LEU A 138 11.05 11.20 -1.94
CA LEU A 138 10.39 11.36 -0.64
C LEU A 138 9.01 10.69 -0.63
N ASN A 139 8.16 11.01 -1.60
CA ASN A 139 6.79 10.49 -1.65
C ASN A 139 6.79 8.97 -1.76
N GLN A 140 7.60 8.41 -2.64
CA GLN A 140 7.62 6.96 -2.81
C GLN A 140 8.21 6.24 -1.57
N TRP A 141 9.20 6.82 -0.87
CA TRP A 141 9.68 6.26 0.40
C TRP A 141 8.62 6.33 1.51
N LEU A 142 7.90 7.45 1.62
CA LEU A 142 6.77 7.60 2.54
C LEU A 142 5.70 6.54 2.24
N SER A 143 5.28 6.41 0.98
CA SER A 143 4.29 5.41 0.55
C SER A 143 4.73 4.00 0.88
N ALA A 144 5.96 3.61 0.53
CA ALA A 144 6.46 2.27 0.77
C ALA A 144 6.52 1.93 2.27
N LEU A 145 7.02 2.84 3.11
CA LEU A 145 7.11 2.65 4.56
C LEU A 145 5.73 2.65 5.24
N ARG A 146 4.80 3.50 4.80
CA ARG A 146 3.41 3.51 5.29
C ARG A 146 2.70 2.20 4.92
N LYS A 147 2.79 1.75 3.66
CA LYS A 147 2.24 0.47 3.20
C LYS A 147 2.82 -0.71 3.99
N ALA A 148 4.14 -0.78 4.11
CA ALA A 148 4.82 -1.87 4.83
C ALA A 148 4.43 -1.93 6.31
N SER A 149 4.25 -0.78 6.95
CA SER A 149 3.91 -0.70 8.37
C SER A 149 2.41 -0.57 8.65
N ALA A 150 1.54 -0.57 7.64
CA ALA A 150 0.10 -0.38 7.79
C ALA A 150 -0.57 -1.39 8.74
N PRO A 151 -0.19 -2.69 8.76
CA PRO A 151 -0.81 -3.66 9.66
C PRO A 151 -0.39 -3.50 11.13
N ASN A 152 0.59 -2.65 11.44
CA ASN A 152 1.09 -2.53 12.81
C ASN A 152 0.05 -1.93 13.73
N PRO A 153 -0.17 -2.52 14.92
CA PRO A 153 -1.00 -1.90 15.95
C PRO A 153 -0.34 -0.64 16.52
N ASP A 154 -1.12 0.11 17.29
CA ASP A 154 -0.68 1.25 18.11
C ASP A 154 0.01 2.38 17.33
N LYS A 155 -0.45 2.67 16.11
CA LYS A 155 0.01 3.84 15.36
C LYS A 155 -0.17 5.11 16.19
N LEU A 156 0.85 5.96 16.21
CA LEU A 156 0.74 7.26 16.87
C LEU A 156 -0.30 8.09 16.11
N ALA A 157 -1.29 8.64 16.81
CA ALA A 157 -2.28 9.55 16.22
C ALA A 157 -1.71 10.95 15.94
N THR A 158 -0.62 11.31 16.63
CA THR A 158 0.04 12.60 16.51
C THR A 158 1.55 12.46 16.56
N CYS A 159 2.27 13.30 15.83
CA CYS A 159 3.72 13.42 15.88
C CYS A 159 4.16 14.89 15.83
N HIS A 160 5.44 15.13 16.05
CA HIS A 160 6.05 16.45 15.83
C HIS A 160 6.64 16.50 14.42
N PRO A 161 6.19 17.39 13.52
CA PRO A 161 6.81 17.55 12.19
C PRO A 161 8.17 18.27 12.28
N GLY A 162 8.50 18.83 13.44
CA GLY A 162 9.78 19.46 13.74
C GLY A 162 10.83 18.50 14.30
N ALA A 163 11.98 19.05 14.67
CA ALA A 163 13.04 18.33 15.38
C ALA A 163 13.21 18.89 16.80
N PHE A 164 13.52 18.01 17.76
CA PHE A 164 13.90 18.45 19.10
C PHE A 164 15.36 18.95 19.09
N ARG A 165 15.56 20.25 19.38
CA ARG A 165 16.89 20.88 19.49
C ARG A 165 16.84 22.13 20.36
N GLY A 166 17.92 22.44 21.07
CA GLY A 166 17.96 23.60 21.96
C GLY A 166 16.91 23.51 23.07
N ALA A 167 16.72 22.29 23.61
CA ALA A 167 15.73 21.96 24.64
C ALA A 167 14.29 22.35 24.27
N ARG A 168 13.94 22.31 22.97
CA ARG A 168 12.57 22.50 22.49
C ARG A 168 12.32 21.82 21.15
N TRP A 169 11.06 21.57 20.84
CA TRP A 169 10.60 21.18 19.51
C TRP A 169 10.58 22.39 18.57
N THR A 170 11.07 22.25 17.34
CA THR A 170 11.04 23.38 16.38
C THR A 170 9.66 23.71 15.84
N CYS A 171 8.72 22.77 15.88
CA CYS A 171 7.36 22.94 15.35
C CYS A 171 6.44 23.68 16.33
N CYS A 172 6.45 23.29 17.61
CA CYS A 172 5.51 23.80 18.62
C CYS A 172 6.17 24.47 19.83
N LEU A 173 7.51 24.52 19.86
CA LEU A 173 8.31 25.11 20.94
C LEU A 173 8.16 24.44 22.32
N GLN A 174 7.49 23.29 22.40
CA GLN A 174 7.41 22.48 23.61
C GLN A 174 8.82 22.09 24.09
N ALA A 175 9.08 22.26 25.38
CA ALA A 175 10.42 22.08 25.97
C ALA A 175 10.74 20.64 26.34
N GLU A 176 9.71 19.80 26.45
CA GLU A 176 9.83 18.40 26.87
C GLU A 176 9.97 17.48 25.64
N LEU A 177 11.00 16.62 25.63
CA LEU A 177 11.23 15.67 24.53
C LEU A 177 10.10 14.64 24.44
N SER A 178 9.54 14.26 25.59
CA SER A 178 8.44 13.30 25.69
C SER A 178 7.04 13.92 25.46
N ALA A 179 6.95 15.21 25.12
CA ALA A 179 5.67 15.87 24.87
C ALA A 179 4.90 15.23 23.71
N ALA A 180 3.58 15.14 23.86
CA ALA A 180 2.68 14.66 22.81
C ALA A 180 2.87 15.43 21.50
N GLY A 181 2.70 14.74 20.37
CA GLY A 181 2.86 15.31 19.03
C GLY A 181 1.90 16.49 18.79
N CYS A 182 2.37 17.53 18.11
CA CYS A 182 1.57 18.72 17.82
C CYS A 182 0.82 18.68 16.49
N SER A 183 1.03 17.66 15.66
CA SER A 183 0.36 17.47 14.37
C SER A 183 -0.22 16.06 14.28
N HIS A 184 -1.37 15.91 13.63
CA HIS A 184 -1.90 14.59 13.31
C HIS A 184 -0.96 13.84 12.36
N THR A 185 -0.85 12.53 12.57
CA THR A 185 -0.23 11.62 11.61
C THR A 185 -1.21 11.30 10.48
N HIS A 186 -0.68 10.93 9.32
CA HIS A 186 -1.48 10.37 8.24
C HIS A 186 -1.87 8.94 8.64
N SER A 187 -2.98 8.80 9.37
CA SER A 187 -3.57 7.51 9.74
C SER A 187 -4.37 6.87 8.60
N ALA A 188 -4.65 7.61 7.54
CA ALA A 188 -5.43 7.17 6.40
C ALA A 188 -4.76 7.54 5.07
N VAL A 189 -4.95 6.67 4.07
CA VAL A 189 -4.61 6.91 2.66
C VAL A 189 -5.29 8.21 2.25
N THR A 190 -4.51 9.25 2.00
CA THR A 190 -5.02 10.51 1.48
C THR A 190 -5.18 10.39 -0.03
N LEU A 191 -6.12 11.14 -0.64
CA LEU A 191 -6.31 11.17 -2.09
C LEU A 191 -5.00 11.42 -2.87
N GLY A 192 -4.00 12.06 -2.25
CA GLY A 192 -2.67 12.29 -2.83
C GLY A 192 -1.76 11.05 -2.89
N ASP A 193 -2.05 10.00 -2.12
CA ASP A 193 -1.32 8.73 -2.15
C ASP A 193 -1.68 7.88 -3.40
N TRP A 194 -2.69 8.30 -4.16
CA TRP A 194 -3.00 7.80 -5.52
C TRP A 194 -2.06 8.34 -6.60
N SER A 195 -1.14 9.25 -6.23
CA SER A 195 -0.10 9.79 -7.12
C SER A 195 1.14 8.89 -7.17
N ASP A 196 1.04 7.61 -6.81
CA ASP A 196 2.11 6.65 -7.07
C ASP A 196 2.06 6.31 -8.57
N PRO A 197 3.18 6.40 -9.32
CA PRO A 197 3.21 5.80 -10.65
C PRO A 197 2.84 4.34 -10.49
N LEU A 198 1.74 3.92 -11.14
CA LEU A 198 1.32 2.53 -11.16
C LEU A 198 2.52 1.67 -11.53
N ASP A 199 2.91 0.75 -10.66
CA ASP A 199 3.88 -0.28 -11.01
C ASP A 199 3.15 -1.29 -11.89
N PRO A 200 3.40 -1.32 -13.21
CA PRO A 200 2.60 -2.10 -14.13
C PRO A 200 2.59 -3.59 -13.77
N ASP A 201 3.68 -4.09 -13.18
CA ASP A 201 3.81 -5.49 -12.79
C ASP A 201 2.95 -5.80 -11.55
N ALA A 202 3.01 -4.96 -10.52
CA ALA A 202 2.17 -5.11 -9.33
C ALA A 202 0.67 -4.94 -9.64
N GLU A 203 0.31 -3.96 -10.48
CA GLU A 203 -1.07 -3.74 -10.89
C GLU A 203 -1.60 -4.93 -11.72
N THR A 204 -0.80 -5.45 -12.64
CA THR A 204 -1.15 -6.65 -13.43
C THR A 204 -1.40 -7.85 -12.51
N GLN A 205 -0.58 -8.02 -11.47
CA GLN A 205 -0.75 -9.06 -10.46
C GLN A 205 -2.02 -8.85 -9.61
N MET A 206 -2.37 -7.60 -9.29
CA MET A 206 -3.64 -7.31 -8.61
C MET A 206 -4.85 -7.64 -9.48
N VAL A 207 -4.84 -7.25 -10.76
CA VAL A 207 -5.90 -7.59 -11.71
C VAL A 207 -6.07 -9.11 -11.83
N TYR A 208 -4.97 -9.85 -12.01
CA TYR A 208 -5.00 -11.31 -12.03
C TYR A 208 -5.63 -11.91 -10.77
N ARG A 209 -5.25 -11.41 -9.58
CA ARG A 209 -5.82 -11.87 -8.30
C ARG A 209 -7.33 -11.65 -8.24
N GLN A 210 -7.80 -10.46 -8.61
CA GLN A 210 -9.23 -10.15 -8.57
C GLN A 210 -10.03 -11.05 -9.52
N LEU A 211 -9.50 -11.29 -10.72
CA LEU A 211 -10.10 -12.21 -11.68
C LEU A 211 -10.11 -13.65 -11.15
N LEU A 212 -9.07 -14.08 -10.44
CA LEU A 212 -9.01 -15.40 -9.83
C LEU A 212 -10.03 -15.57 -8.69
N LEU A 213 -10.22 -14.54 -7.84
CA LEU A 213 -11.23 -14.55 -6.77
C LEU A 213 -12.65 -14.58 -7.34
N GLY A 214 -12.89 -13.83 -8.42
CA GLY A 214 -14.17 -13.81 -9.11
C GLY A 214 -14.43 -15.00 -10.03
N ARG A 215 -13.46 -15.92 -10.21
CA ARG A 215 -13.51 -17.01 -11.19
C ARG A 215 -14.77 -17.87 -11.04
N ASP A 216 -15.06 -18.31 -9.82
CA ASP A 216 -16.18 -19.23 -9.59
C ASP A 216 -17.52 -18.49 -9.78
N GLN A 217 -17.60 -17.22 -9.40
CA GLN A 217 -18.78 -16.37 -9.68
C GLN A 217 -18.99 -16.14 -11.18
N LEU A 218 -17.91 -15.94 -11.95
CA LEU A 218 -17.96 -15.83 -13.40
C LEU A 218 -18.44 -17.12 -14.06
N ARG A 219 -17.98 -18.27 -13.56
CA ARG A 219 -18.42 -19.60 -14.02
C ARG A 219 -19.92 -19.81 -13.74
N MET A 220 -20.37 -19.55 -12.52
CA MET A 220 -21.78 -19.69 -12.14
C MET A 220 -22.69 -18.82 -13.01
N LYS A 221 -22.42 -17.51 -13.09
CA LYS A 221 -23.30 -16.51 -13.73
C LYS A 221 -23.42 -16.64 -15.25
N PHE A 222 -22.39 -17.15 -15.92
CA PHE A 222 -22.35 -17.12 -17.40
C PHE A 222 -22.34 -18.51 -18.03
N LEU A 223 -21.97 -19.57 -17.30
CA LEU A 223 -21.88 -20.93 -17.82
C LEU A 223 -22.82 -21.94 -17.15
N GLU A 224 -23.15 -21.82 -15.85
CA GLU A 224 -23.92 -22.86 -15.14
C GLU A 224 -25.43 -22.62 -15.07
N ASP A 225 -25.92 -21.40 -15.30
CA ASP A 225 -27.35 -21.02 -15.27
C ASP A 225 -28.25 -21.66 -16.37
N PHE A 226 -27.78 -22.68 -17.11
CA PHE A 226 -28.56 -23.35 -18.16
C PHE A 226 -28.61 -24.88 -18.08
N ASN A 227 -28.03 -25.51 -17.05
CA ASN A 227 -28.02 -26.98 -17.00
C ASN A 227 -29.24 -27.61 -16.29
N MET A 228 -30.30 -26.83 -16.04
CA MET A 228 -31.48 -27.32 -15.33
C MET A 228 -32.80 -26.76 -15.87
N ASP A 229 -32.98 -26.71 -17.21
CA ASP A 229 -34.34 -26.81 -17.74
C ASP A 229 -34.38 -27.37 -19.17
N SER A 230 -34.61 -28.68 -19.27
CA SER A 230 -35.15 -29.32 -20.47
C SER A 230 -36.21 -30.33 -20.05
N SER A 231 -37.35 -29.81 -19.59
CA SER A 231 -38.60 -30.56 -19.53
C SER A 231 -39.72 -29.67 -20.10
N PRO A 232 -40.40 -30.07 -21.18
CA PRO A 232 -41.43 -29.25 -21.78
C PRO A 232 -42.76 -29.61 -21.13
N GLU A 233 -43.24 -28.82 -20.17
CA GLU A 233 -44.66 -28.83 -19.81
C GLU A 233 -45.23 -27.42 -19.72
N ALA A 234 -46.40 -27.28 -20.33
CA ALA A 234 -47.13 -26.07 -20.57
C ALA A 234 -47.80 -25.54 -19.29
N ASP A 235 -47.83 -24.22 -19.11
CA ASP A 235 -49.05 -23.41 -19.10
C ASP A 235 -48.81 -22.02 -18.45
N MET A 236 -49.12 -21.00 -19.27
CA MET A 236 -49.76 -19.70 -18.97
C MET A 236 -49.53 -18.96 -17.63
N GLU A 237 -49.07 -17.72 -17.83
CA GLU A 237 -49.45 -16.45 -17.19
C GLU A 237 -48.60 -15.83 -16.05
N ASP A 238 -47.97 -14.73 -16.47
CA ASP A 238 -47.94 -13.40 -15.83
C ASP A 238 -46.97 -13.14 -14.67
N SER A 239 -45.97 -12.30 -14.94
CA SER A 239 -45.66 -11.04 -14.22
C SER A 239 -44.15 -10.75 -14.18
N GLY A 240 -43.75 -9.57 -14.66
CA GLY A 240 -42.50 -8.93 -14.25
C GLY A 240 -41.46 -8.76 -15.35
N ALA A 241 -41.60 -7.70 -16.13
CA ALA A 241 -40.57 -7.21 -17.03
C ALA A 241 -39.26 -6.90 -16.26
N MET A 242 -38.26 -7.76 -16.41
CA MET A 242 -36.85 -7.39 -16.28
C MET A 242 -36.34 -7.10 -17.69
N GLU A 243 -35.85 -5.89 -17.90
CA GLU A 243 -35.34 -5.39 -19.17
C GLU A 243 -34.33 -6.36 -19.81
N GLY A 244 -34.57 -6.63 -21.10
CA GLY A 244 -33.91 -7.69 -21.84
C GLY A 244 -32.48 -7.34 -22.24
N ALA A 245 -31.55 -8.21 -21.87
CA ALA A 245 -30.32 -8.36 -22.63
C ALA A 245 -30.68 -8.98 -24.00
N CYS A 246 -30.26 -8.33 -25.08
CA CYS A 246 -30.39 -8.89 -26.43
C CYS A 246 -29.74 -10.30 -26.46
N PRO A 247 -30.39 -11.35 -27.00
CA PRO A 247 -29.85 -12.71 -27.01
C PRO A 247 -28.42 -12.81 -27.58
N ASP A 248 -28.11 -11.99 -28.59
CA ASP A 248 -26.77 -11.88 -29.19
C ASP A 248 -25.73 -11.29 -28.22
N ALA A 249 -26.15 -10.35 -27.36
CA ALA A 249 -25.29 -9.75 -26.35
C ALA A 249 -24.96 -10.75 -25.23
N LEU A 250 -25.93 -11.59 -24.85
CA LEU A 250 -25.74 -12.63 -23.84
C LEU A 250 -24.84 -13.76 -24.35
N ALA A 251 -24.97 -14.14 -25.63
CA ALA A 251 -24.07 -15.07 -26.30
C ALA A 251 -22.62 -14.53 -26.35
N GLY A 252 -22.45 -13.25 -26.71
CA GLY A 252 -21.14 -12.60 -26.71
C GLY A 252 -20.50 -12.48 -25.32
N GLN A 253 -21.30 -12.21 -24.28
CA GLN A 253 -20.85 -12.19 -22.89
C GLN A 253 -20.40 -13.58 -22.42
N ARG A 254 -21.13 -14.64 -22.79
CA ARG A 254 -20.76 -16.02 -22.48
C ARG A 254 -19.46 -16.42 -23.15
N GLU A 255 -19.29 -16.11 -24.43
CA GLU A 255 -18.06 -16.42 -25.16
C GLU A 255 -16.86 -15.66 -24.55
N ALA A 256 -17.05 -14.40 -24.16
CA ALA A 256 -16.02 -13.63 -23.46
C ALA A 256 -15.68 -14.23 -22.08
N ALA A 257 -16.68 -14.66 -21.31
CA ALA A 257 -16.49 -15.31 -20.02
C ALA A 257 -15.72 -16.64 -20.15
N SER A 258 -16.07 -17.47 -21.14
CA SER A 258 -15.36 -18.72 -21.42
C SER A 258 -13.89 -18.46 -21.76
N ARG A 259 -13.61 -17.53 -22.67
CA ARG A 259 -12.22 -17.15 -23.02
C ARG A 259 -11.44 -16.62 -21.82
N LEU A 260 -12.09 -15.82 -20.97
CA LEU A 260 -11.46 -15.28 -19.76
C LEU A 260 -11.11 -16.39 -18.76
N LEU A 261 -12.00 -17.36 -18.57
CA LEU A 261 -11.74 -18.52 -17.69
C LEU A 261 -10.59 -19.38 -18.21
N GLU A 262 -10.52 -19.62 -19.52
CA GLU A 262 -9.38 -20.33 -20.15
C GLU A 262 -8.05 -19.61 -19.89
N VAL A 263 -8.01 -18.29 -20.10
CA VAL A 263 -6.81 -17.48 -19.84
C VAL A 263 -6.42 -17.54 -18.37
N LEU A 264 -7.37 -17.52 -17.44
CA LEU A 264 -7.09 -17.63 -16.00
C LEU A 264 -6.52 -19.00 -15.62
N GLU A 265 -7.00 -20.07 -16.23
CA GLU A 265 -6.45 -21.42 -16.01
C GLU A 265 -4.99 -21.52 -16.47
N ASP A 266 -4.67 -20.96 -17.64
CA ASP A 266 -3.30 -20.93 -18.16
C ASP A 266 -2.37 -20.05 -17.30
N LEU A 267 -2.85 -18.88 -16.86
CA LEU A 267 -2.10 -18.03 -15.95
C LEU A 267 -1.85 -18.71 -14.60
N ASN A 268 -2.83 -19.44 -14.06
CA ASN A 268 -2.66 -20.16 -12.81
C ASN A 268 -1.63 -21.28 -12.93
N ARG A 269 -1.65 -22.03 -14.04
CA ARG A 269 -0.63 -23.04 -14.36
C ARG A 269 0.78 -22.45 -14.39
N ALA A 270 0.95 -21.33 -15.10
CA ALA A 270 2.24 -20.64 -15.18
C ALA A 270 2.74 -20.15 -13.80
N HIS A 271 1.84 -19.66 -12.95
CA HIS A 271 2.19 -19.25 -11.58
C HIS A 271 2.61 -20.43 -10.70
N GLU A 272 1.91 -21.56 -10.79
CA GLU A 272 2.26 -22.79 -10.07
C GLU A 272 3.63 -23.32 -10.50
N GLU A 273 3.90 -23.36 -11.81
CA GLU A 273 5.19 -23.75 -12.37
C GLU A 273 6.32 -22.84 -11.87
N PHE A 274 6.10 -21.53 -11.87
CA PHE A 274 7.07 -20.56 -11.36
C PHE A 274 7.33 -20.76 -9.86
N GLN A 275 6.28 -20.93 -9.05
CA GLN A 275 6.44 -21.18 -7.60
C GLN A 275 7.23 -22.46 -7.32
N GLN A 276 6.95 -23.54 -8.04
CA GLN A 276 7.69 -24.78 -7.93
C GLN A 276 9.17 -24.62 -8.32
N GLN A 277 9.44 -23.84 -9.37
CA GLN A 277 10.79 -23.55 -9.82
C GLN A 277 11.58 -22.73 -8.78
N GLU A 278 10.97 -21.72 -8.19
CA GLU A 278 11.59 -20.91 -7.13
C GLU A 278 11.83 -21.73 -5.86
N GLN A 279 10.89 -22.60 -5.46
CA GLN A 279 11.07 -23.52 -4.35
C GLN A 279 12.25 -24.49 -4.59
N ARG A 280 12.37 -25.03 -5.82
CA ARG A 280 13.49 -25.90 -6.20
C ARG A 280 14.84 -25.16 -6.15
N LYS A 281 14.90 -23.92 -6.64
CA LYS A 281 16.10 -23.08 -6.57
C LYS A 281 16.50 -22.74 -5.13
N ALA A 282 15.53 -22.48 -4.27
CA ALA A 282 15.75 -22.22 -2.84
C ALA A 282 16.32 -23.45 -2.11
N VAL A 283 15.87 -24.66 -2.47
CA VAL A 283 16.38 -25.92 -1.91
C VAL A 283 17.74 -26.31 -2.49
N SER A 284 18.05 -25.92 -3.72
CA SER A 284 19.32 -26.20 -4.40
C SER A 284 20.41 -25.14 -4.18
N GLY A 285 20.36 -24.37 -3.08
CA GLY A 285 21.41 -23.42 -2.72
C GLY A 285 22.82 -24.01 -2.81
N PRO A 286 23.86 -23.21 -3.10
CA PRO A 286 25.11 -23.70 -3.65
C PRO A 286 25.77 -24.73 -2.73
N ARG A 287 25.92 -25.96 -3.23
CA ARG A 287 26.93 -26.89 -2.71
C ARG A 287 28.28 -26.29 -3.08
N GLY A 288 28.86 -25.53 -2.16
CA GLY A 288 30.19 -24.95 -2.34
C GLY A 288 31.26 -26.04 -2.46
N PRO A 289 32.34 -25.79 -3.23
CA PRO A 289 33.66 -26.25 -2.85
C PRO A 289 34.23 -25.40 -1.70
#